data_AF-A0A093XLT8-F1
#
_entry.id   AF-A0A093XLT8-F1
#
_cell.length_a   1.000
_cell.length_b   1.000
_cell.length_c   1.000
_cell.angle_alpha   90.00
_cell.angle_beta   90.00
_cell.angle_gamma   90.00
#
_symmetry.space_group_name_H-M   'P 1'
#
loop_
_entity.id
_entity.type
_entity.pdbx_description
1 polymer ?
#
loop_
_entity_poly.entity_id
_entity_poly.type
_entity_poly.pdbx_seq_one_letter_code
_entity_poly.pdbx_strand_id
1 'polypeptide(L)'
;MAEDNPCDRITADGDTILVIGPEEARLCVHSFLLQAASKVFKAMFGPHFKEGQRSELDGSKKEILLPEDDADVMTVVCAVIHHRNDLTPGQMLPSEVLQIAVVADKYDCRVALKHATHHWLDHRNVGSLKELMQLMTAAYLLNQAEAFSAITYAIIMEHTDSYISFAQDQIDFGVPWEVFYLLNAKRDSIRKQLDVILSVKDEYDDCSCNYKAKSTYSYLRQLRKEGLLPSPDPDHEPVLKRIKKAEQMGPQSDVEGSVSCENYRWHRPAHSREIMLKDLQELKDSKGLCLYCLAAPSRVYGESQCSFEH
;
A
#
# COMPACT_ATOMS: atom_id res chain seq x y z
N MET A 1 39.81 -23.64 9.87
CA MET A 1 38.51 -23.68 10.58
C MET A 1 38.49 -22.41 11.40
N ALA A 2 37.84 -21.36 10.89
CA ALA A 2 37.72 -20.12 11.63
C ALA A 2 36.76 -20.38 12.79
N GLU A 3 37.24 -20.17 14.02
CA GLU A 3 36.38 -20.12 15.19
C GLU A 3 35.38 -18.99 14.95
N ASP A 4 34.10 -19.35 14.91
CA ASP A 4 32.98 -18.43 14.74
C ASP A 4 32.94 -17.55 16.00
N ASN A 5 33.70 -16.46 15.98
CA ASN A 5 33.80 -15.55 17.11
C ASN A 5 32.39 -14.96 17.30
N PRO A 6 31.73 -15.15 18.45
CA PRO A 6 30.30 -14.82 18.62
C PRO A 6 29.97 -13.33 18.41
N CYS A 7 30.95 -12.48 18.16
CA CYS A 7 30.82 -11.04 17.92
C CYS A 7 30.82 -10.62 16.44
N ASP A 8 31.13 -11.47 15.46
CA ASP A 8 31.36 -11.03 14.07
C ASP A 8 30.09 -10.95 13.19
N ARG A 9 28.90 -10.80 13.79
CA ARG A 9 27.64 -10.85 13.02
C ARG A 9 27.40 -9.63 12.10
N ILE A 10 27.99 -8.47 12.38
CA ILE A 10 27.87 -7.25 11.52
C ILE A 10 29.25 -6.67 11.19
N THR A 11 30.09 -6.41 12.20
CA THR A 11 31.48 -5.98 12.03
C THR A 11 32.39 -6.58 13.10
N ALA A 12 33.63 -6.91 12.74
CA ALA A 12 34.62 -7.48 13.67
C ALA A 12 35.27 -6.41 14.59
N ASP A 13 35.41 -5.18 14.10
CA ASP A 13 36.10 -4.06 14.77
C ASP A 13 35.14 -3.04 15.40
N GLY A 14 33.86 -3.39 15.56
CA GLY A 14 32.87 -2.57 16.25
C GLY A 14 33.27 -2.21 17.69
N ASP A 15 32.86 -1.03 18.16
CA ASP A 15 33.17 -0.49 19.50
C ASP A 15 32.09 -0.83 20.55
N THR A 16 30.95 -1.35 20.11
CA THR A 16 29.78 -1.67 20.94
C THR A 16 29.23 -3.05 20.57
N ILE A 17 28.68 -3.75 21.56
CA ILE A 17 27.96 -5.01 21.42
C ILE A 17 26.51 -4.78 21.84
N LEU A 18 25.57 -5.01 20.94
CA LEU A 18 24.15 -5.09 21.27
C LEU A 18 23.86 -6.53 21.72
N VAL A 19 23.24 -6.69 22.89
CA VAL A 19 22.78 -7.99 23.42
C VAL A 19 21.26 -7.99 23.32
N ILE A 20 20.73 -8.77 22.37
CA ILE A 20 19.36 -8.61 21.87
C ILE A 20 18.51 -9.85 22.20
N GLY A 21 17.30 -9.59 22.67
CA GLY A 21 16.29 -10.62 22.92
C GLY A 21 16.59 -11.53 24.10
N PRO A 22 15.70 -12.50 24.38
CA PRO A 22 15.83 -13.43 25.50
C PRO A 22 16.96 -14.45 25.31
N GLU A 23 17.39 -14.67 24.07
CA GLU A 23 18.52 -15.56 23.74
C GLU A 23 19.88 -14.86 23.83
N GLU A 24 19.90 -13.58 24.22
CA GLU A 24 21.11 -12.76 24.36
C GLU A 24 21.99 -12.75 23.09
N ALA A 25 21.36 -12.64 21.92
CA ALA A 25 22.07 -12.60 20.64
C ALA A 25 23.01 -11.38 20.61
N ARG A 26 24.29 -11.60 20.27
CA ARG A 26 25.34 -10.57 20.33
C ARG A 26 25.65 -10.03 18.93
N LEU A 27 25.45 -8.74 18.71
CA LEU A 27 25.82 -8.04 17.48
C LEU A 27 26.89 -6.99 17.76
N CYS A 28 28.08 -7.15 17.18
CA CYS A 28 29.09 -6.10 17.25
C CYS A 28 28.88 -5.04 16.17
N VAL A 29 28.82 -3.78 16.58
CA VAL A 29 28.43 -2.63 15.77
C VAL A 29 29.37 -1.45 16.01
N HIS A 30 29.45 -0.52 15.06
CA HIS A 30 30.00 0.81 15.25
C HIS A 30 28.90 1.74 15.77
N SER A 31 29.01 2.12 17.04
CA SER A 31 28.06 2.99 17.72
C SER A 31 27.84 4.29 16.94
N PHE A 32 28.91 4.90 16.40
CA PHE A 32 28.84 6.14 15.63
C PHE A 32 27.89 6.07 14.43
N LEU A 33 27.85 4.96 13.69
CA LEU A 33 26.96 4.81 12.53
C LEU A 33 25.48 4.78 12.96
N LEU A 34 25.19 4.06 14.04
CA LEU A 34 23.86 4.03 14.65
C LEU A 34 23.45 5.41 15.18
N GLN A 35 24.34 6.17 15.84
CA GLN A 35 24.05 7.55 16.30
C GLN A 35 23.80 8.51 15.15
N ALA A 36 24.51 8.34 14.03
CA ALA A 36 24.31 9.14 12.83
C ALA A 36 22.97 8.82 12.15
N ALA A 37 22.56 7.55 12.18
CA ALA A 37 21.32 7.08 11.57
C ALA A 37 20.05 7.37 12.40
N SER A 38 20.18 7.56 13.71
CA SER A 38 19.06 7.59 14.66
C SER A 38 19.29 8.54 15.83
N LYS A 39 18.30 9.37 16.11
CA LYS A 39 18.28 10.20 17.33
C LYS A 39 18.13 9.37 18.60
N VAL A 40 17.41 8.25 18.52
CA VAL A 40 17.20 7.33 19.65
C VAL A 40 18.51 6.64 20.01
N PHE A 41 19.23 6.06 19.05
CA PHE A 41 20.56 5.49 19.30
C PHE A 41 21.56 6.55 19.76
N LYS A 42 21.50 7.76 19.20
CA LYS A 42 22.31 8.89 19.67
C LYS A 42 22.07 9.22 21.15
N ALA A 43 20.81 9.23 21.58
CA ALA A 43 20.48 9.43 22.98
C ALA A 43 20.92 8.24 23.85
N MET A 44 20.62 7.01 23.42
CA MET A 44 20.97 5.77 24.11
C MET A 44 22.47 5.62 24.36
N PHE A 45 23.30 6.01 23.40
CA PHE A 45 24.76 5.91 23.53
C PHE A 45 25.40 7.15 24.18
N GLY A 46 24.63 8.22 24.38
CA GLY A 46 25.07 9.47 24.99
C GLY A 46 25.21 9.36 26.51
N PRO A 47 25.99 10.25 27.15
CA PRO A 47 26.42 10.13 28.55
C PRO A 47 25.29 10.22 29.59
N HIS A 48 24.09 10.62 29.18
CA HIS A 48 22.93 10.81 30.06
C HIS A 48 22.19 9.51 30.39
N PHE A 49 22.41 8.45 29.62
CA PHE A 49 21.83 7.13 29.87
C PHE A 49 22.85 6.22 30.57
N LYS A 50 22.38 5.25 31.35
CA LYS A 50 23.26 4.26 32.01
C LYS A 50 24.05 3.48 30.95
N GLU A 51 23.36 3.19 29.85
CA GLU A 51 23.84 2.62 28.61
C GLU A 51 24.87 3.51 27.91
N GLY A 52 25.04 4.77 28.31
CA GLY A 52 25.98 5.75 27.77
C GLY A 52 27.33 5.79 28.49
N GLN A 53 27.34 5.50 29.79
CA GLN A 53 28.48 5.69 30.67
C GLN A 53 29.55 4.63 30.40
N ARG A 54 30.80 5.06 30.17
CA ARG A 54 31.93 4.15 30.01
C ARG A 54 32.22 3.46 31.33
N SER A 55 32.22 2.13 31.33
CA SER A 55 32.96 1.38 32.33
C SER A 55 34.42 1.33 31.86
N GLU A 56 35.24 2.29 32.31
CA GLU A 56 36.65 2.46 31.89
C GLU A 56 37.58 1.34 32.39
N LEU A 57 37.04 0.26 32.94
CA LEU A 57 37.77 -0.62 33.84
C LEU A 57 38.43 -1.84 33.18
N ASP A 58 38.18 -2.19 31.92
CA ASP A 58 38.77 -3.46 31.41
C ASP A 58 39.04 -3.59 29.89
N GLY A 59 39.02 -2.50 29.11
CA GLY A 59 39.29 -2.58 27.65
C GLY A 59 38.25 -3.41 26.85
N SER A 60 37.17 -3.85 27.48
CA SER A 60 36.07 -4.58 26.87
C SER A 60 35.15 -3.66 26.07
N LYS A 61 34.59 -4.18 24.97
CA LYS A 61 33.59 -3.48 24.17
C LYS A 61 32.36 -3.21 25.04
N LYS A 62 31.73 -2.06 24.81
CA LYS A 62 30.56 -1.62 25.57
C LYS A 62 29.35 -2.49 25.23
N GLU A 63 28.69 -3.06 26.23
CA GLU A 63 27.47 -3.87 26.03
C GLU A 63 26.20 -3.07 26.29
N ILE A 64 25.20 -3.23 25.41
CA ILE A 64 23.90 -2.57 25.51
C ILE A 64 22.82 -3.62 25.39
N LEU A 65 22.00 -3.72 26.43
CA LEU A 65 20.95 -4.73 26.56
C LEU A 65 19.67 -4.25 25.88
N LEU A 66 19.17 -5.04 24.94
CA LEU A 66 17.92 -4.83 24.21
C LEU A 66 17.02 -6.08 24.33
N PRO A 67 16.57 -6.43 25.56
CA PRO A 67 15.92 -7.72 25.82
C PRO A 67 14.54 -7.88 25.17
N GLU A 68 13.90 -6.78 24.79
CA GLU A 68 12.57 -6.75 24.17
C GLU A 68 12.62 -6.77 22.63
N ASP A 69 13.80 -6.62 22.03
CA ASP A 69 13.95 -6.57 20.58
C ASP A 69 14.20 -7.95 19.98
N ASP A 70 13.75 -8.11 18.74
CA ASP A 70 14.00 -9.31 17.94
C ASP A 70 15.40 -9.28 17.31
N ALA A 71 16.15 -10.36 17.49
CA ALA A 71 17.55 -10.45 17.07
C ALA A 71 17.71 -10.44 15.55
N ASP A 72 16.80 -11.08 14.81
CA ASP A 72 16.89 -11.18 13.35
C ASP A 72 16.53 -9.86 12.69
N VAL A 73 15.45 -9.21 13.16
CA VAL A 73 15.05 -7.87 12.72
C VAL A 73 16.15 -6.85 13.01
N MET A 74 16.73 -6.87 14.22
CA MET A 74 17.81 -5.97 14.59
C MET A 74 19.09 -6.22 13.79
N THR A 75 19.37 -7.48 13.42
CA THR A 75 20.47 -7.83 12.51
C THR A 75 20.29 -7.15 11.17
N VAL A 76 19.10 -7.19 10.56
CA VAL A 76 18.82 -6.53 9.28
C VAL A 76 18.97 -5.01 9.39
N VAL A 77 18.39 -4.39 10.43
CA VAL A 77 18.49 -2.94 10.66
C VAL A 77 19.95 -2.51 10.81
N CYS A 78 20.72 -3.22 11.63
CA CYS A 78 22.14 -2.94 11.81
C CYS A 78 22.93 -3.16 10.51
N ALA A 79 22.65 -4.23 9.76
CA ALA A 79 23.32 -4.52 8.49
C ALA A 79 23.14 -3.37 7.49
N VAL A 80 21.91 -2.85 7.33
CA VAL A 80 21.64 -1.69 6.46
C VAL A 80 22.43 -0.47 6.91
N ILE A 81 22.39 -0.13 8.21
CA ILE A 81 23.09 1.05 8.76
C ILE A 81 24.62 0.93 8.61
N HIS A 82 25.15 -0.29 8.63
CA HIS A 82 26.58 -0.57 8.45
C HIS A 82 26.99 -0.81 6.99
N HIS A 83 26.07 -0.58 6.04
CA HIS A 83 26.29 -0.84 4.61
C HIS A 83 26.62 -2.31 4.27
N ARG A 84 26.28 -3.24 5.16
CA ARG A 84 26.40 -4.70 4.99
C ARG A 84 25.17 -5.26 4.29
N ASN A 85 24.83 -4.69 3.15
CA ASN A 85 23.69 -5.14 2.34
C ASN A 85 23.87 -6.57 1.80
N ASP A 86 25.09 -7.12 1.85
CA ASP A 86 25.37 -8.54 1.60
C ASP A 86 24.71 -9.48 2.62
N LEU A 87 24.38 -8.97 3.81
CA LEU A 87 23.71 -9.71 4.88
C LEU A 87 22.19 -9.53 4.87
N THR A 88 21.65 -8.70 3.98
CA THR A 88 20.20 -8.44 3.93
C THR A 88 19.51 -9.36 2.91
N PRO A 89 18.30 -9.85 3.22
CA PRO A 89 17.57 -10.71 2.32
C PRO A 89 17.12 -9.92 1.06
N GLY A 90 17.25 -10.57 -0.11
CA GLY A 90 16.83 -9.97 -1.38
C GLY A 90 15.30 -9.89 -1.55
N GLN A 91 14.56 -10.76 -0.86
CA GLN A 91 13.10 -10.75 -0.76
C GLN A 91 12.70 -11.02 0.68
N MET A 92 11.62 -10.39 1.13
CA MET A 92 11.07 -10.59 2.47
C MET A 92 9.57 -10.79 2.40
N LEU A 93 9.08 -11.55 3.38
CA LEU A 93 7.66 -11.68 3.62
C LEU A 93 7.11 -10.34 4.13
N PRO A 94 5.88 -9.97 3.75
CA PRO A 94 5.19 -8.77 4.24
C PRO A 94 5.21 -8.60 5.76
N SER A 95 5.11 -9.70 6.51
CA SER A 95 5.22 -9.68 7.98
C SER A 95 6.61 -9.28 8.48
N GLU A 96 7.69 -9.70 7.80
CA GLU A 96 9.08 -9.37 8.16
C GLU A 96 9.36 -7.89 7.87
N VAL A 97 8.88 -7.39 6.74
CA VAL A 97 8.97 -5.96 6.37
C VAL A 97 8.27 -5.09 7.40
N LEU A 98 7.10 -5.52 7.88
CA LEU A 98 6.39 -4.83 8.96
C LEU A 98 7.20 -4.80 10.26
N GLN A 99 7.82 -5.90 10.68
CA GLN A 99 8.64 -5.90 11.90
C GLN A 99 9.84 -4.95 11.77
N ILE A 100 10.50 -4.91 10.62
CA ILE A 100 11.57 -3.95 10.33
C ILE A 100 11.04 -2.51 10.41
N ALA A 101 9.85 -2.24 9.87
CA ALA A 101 9.24 -0.93 9.92
C ALA A 101 8.92 -0.47 11.36
N VAL A 102 8.42 -1.38 12.20
CA VAL A 102 8.18 -1.13 13.63
C VAL A 102 9.48 -0.79 14.36
N VAL A 103 10.55 -1.55 14.14
CA VAL A 103 11.86 -1.25 14.73
C VAL A 103 12.42 0.06 14.18
N ALA A 104 12.25 0.34 12.89
CA ALA A 104 12.72 1.57 12.27
C ALA A 104 12.02 2.82 12.80
N ASP A 105 10.74 2.72 13.13
CA ASP A 105 9.98 3.80 13.77
C ASP A 105 10.36 3.92 15.26
N LYS A 106 10.41 2.80 16.00
CA LYS A 106 10.85 2.74 17.42
C LYS A 106 12.18 3.45 17.64
N TYR A 107 13.14 3.19 16.75
CA TYR A 107 14.47 3.76 16.82
C TYR A 107 14.66 5.03 15.97
N ASP A 108 13.63 5.58 15.34
CA ASP A 108 13.72 6.76 14.45
C ASP A 108 14.89 6.67 13.43
N CYS A 109 15.04 5.51 12.78
CA CYS A 109 16.08 5.25 11.77
C CYS A 109 15.55 5.07 10.35
N ARG A 110 14.25 5.33 10.12
CA ARG A 110 13.58 5.24 8.79
C ARG A 110 14.35 5.88 7.63
N VAL A 111 15.05 7.00 7.86
CA VAL A 111 15.82 7.70 6.81
C VAL A 111 16.99 6.85 6.33
N ALA A 112 17.72 6.22 7.24
CA ALA A 112 18.83 5.34 6.90
C ALA A 112 18.34 4.08 6.17
N LEU A 113 17.13 3.61 6.47
CA LEU A 113 16.52 2.42 5.88
C LEU A 113 15.71 2.69 4.60
N LYS A 114 15.61 3.95 4.15
CA LYS A 114 14.70 4.37 3.06
C LYS A 114 14.87 3.54 1.78
N HIS A 115 16.11 3.34 1.32
CA HIS A 115 16.34 2.64 0.06
C HIS A 115 16.16 1.12 0.16
N ALA A 116 16.61 0.52 1.27
CA ALA A 116 16.45 -0.91 1.49
C ALA A 116 14.96 -1.28 1.59
N THR A 117 14.20 -0.51 2.39
CA THR A 117 12.77 -0.76 2.61
C THR A 117 11.91 -0.48 1.38
N HIS A 118 12.27 0.49 0.54
CA HIS A 118 11.56 0.72 -0.72
C HIS A 118 11.52 -0.54 -1.60
N HIS A 119 12.63 -1.27 -1.67
CA HIS A 119 12.70 -2.54 -2.41
C HIS A 119 11.82 -3.63 -1.79
N TRP A 120 11.74 -3.69 -0.47
CA TRP A 120 10.97 -4.70 0.26
C TRP A 120 9.45 -4.42 0.30
N LEU A 121 9.02 -3.21 -0.03
CA LEU A 121 7.61 -2.81 -0.10
C LEU A 121 6.92 -3.18 -1.44
N ASP A 122 7.51 -4.08 -2.23
CA ASP A 122 6.92 -4.55 -3.49
C ASP A 122 5.67 -5.41 -3.25
N HIS A 123 4.50 -4.89 -3.65
CA HIS A 123 3.20 -5.54 -3.47
C HIS A 123 2.74 -6.36 -4.68
N ARG A 124 3.46 -6.32 -5.81
CA ARG A 124 2.97 -6.85 -7.09
C ARG A 124 2.70 -8.36 -7.09
N ASN A 125 3.35 -9.10 -6.19
CA ASN A 125 3.19 -10.55 -6.06
C ASN A 125 2.41 -10.95 -4.79
N VAL A 126 1.78 -9.98 -4.11
CA VAL A 126 1.04 -10.20 -2.86
C VAL A 126 -0.45 -10.29 -3.17
N GLY A 127 -1.03 -11.48 -2.99
CA GLY A 127 -2.45 -11.73 -3.29
C GLY A 127 -3.37 -11.68 -2.07
N SER A 128 -2.84 -11.67 -0.85
CA SER A 128 -3.62 -11.67 0.39
C SER A 128 -3.85 -10.24 0.87
N LEU A 129 -5.10 -9.91 1.22
CA LEU A 129 -5.40 -8.61 1.84
C LEU A 129 -4.61 -8.42 3.13
N LYS A 130 -4.49 -9.46 3.96
CA LYS A 130 -3.74 -9.39 5.22
C LYS A 130 -2.29 -8.93 4.99
N GLU A 131 -1.64 -9.51 3.99
CA GLU A 131 -0.26 -9.21 3.64
C GLU A 131 -0.13 -7.81 3.04
N LEU A 132 -1.07 -7.38 2.20
CA LEU A 132 -1.12 -6.00 1.72
C LEU A 132 -1.31 -4.99 2.86
N MET A 133 -2.14 -5.30 3.86
CA MET A 133 -2.33 -4.46 5.05
C MET A 133 -1.04 -4.37 5.89
N GLN A 134 -0.25 -5.44 5.95
CA GLN A 134 1.08 -5.41 6.58
C GLN A 134 2.04 -4.50 5.82
N LEU A 135 2.12 -4.61 4.48
CA LEU A 135 2.95 -3.71 3.66
C LEU A 135 2.47 -2.25 3.74
N MET A 136 1.15 -2.01 3.75
CA MET A 136 0.58 -0.67 3.92
C MET A 136 1.03 -0.06 5.24
N THR A 137 0.96 -0.84 6.33
CA THR A 137 1.40 -0.41 7.67
C THR A 137 2.89 -0.13 7.68
N ALA A 138 3.70 -1.00 7.07
CA ALA A 138 5.13 -0.79 6.95
C ALA A 138 5.44 0.51 6.19
N ALA A 139 4.80 0.74 5.04
CA ALA A 139 4.97 1.95 4.24
C ALA A 139 4.56 3.23 5.00
N TYR A 140 3.50 3.14 5.83
CA TYR A 140 3.07 4.23 6.71
C TYR A 140 4.14 4.57 7.76
N LEU A 141 4.61 3.59 8.53
CA LEU A 141 5.61 3.78 9.59
C LEU A 141 6.96 4.29 9.04
N LEU A 142 7.34 3.81 7.86
CA LEU A 142 8.57 4.20 7.18
C LEU A 142 8.47 5.55 6.44
N ASN A 143 7.29 6.16 6.39
CA ASN A 143 7.03 7.39 5.64
C ASN A 143 7.35 7.27 4.13
N GLN A 144 7.01 6.12 3.53
CA GLN A 144 7.23 5.80 2.11
C GLN A 144 5.96 6.09 1.30
N ALA A 145 5.75 7.37 0.97
CA ALA A 145 4.49 7.85 0.38
C ALA A 145 4.09 7.17 -0.93
N GLU A 146 5.05 6.93 -1.84
CA GLU A 146 4.80 6.27 -3.13
C GLU A 146 4.34 4.82 -2.95
N ALA A 147 5.07 4.05 -2.14
CA ALA A 147 4.72 2.67 -1.81
C ALA A 147 3.36 2.60 -1.11
N PHE A 148 3.11 3.47 -0.13
CA PHE A 148 1.82 3.56 0.56
C PHE A 148 0.66 3.81 -0.41
N SER A 149 0.82 4.75 -1.35
CA SER A 149 -0.22 5.05 -2.34
C SER A 149 -0.45 3.86 -3.28
N ALA A 150 0.60 3.20 -3.76
CA ALA A 150 0.48 2.06 -4.64
C ALA A 150 -0.17 0.84 -3.96
N ILE A 151 0.24 0.53 -2.72
CA ILE A 151 -0.32 -0.58 -1.93
C ILE A 151 -1.80 -0.33 -1.62
N THR A 152 -2.16 0.87 -1.15
CA THR A 152 -3.57 1.20 -0.86
C THR A 152 -4.43 1.19 -2.12
N TYR A 153 -3.89 1.57 -3.27
CA TYR A 153 -4.57 1.43 -4.56
C TYR A 153 -4.88 -0.04 -4.87
N ALA A 154 -3.90 -0.94 -4.74
CA ALA A 154 -4.11 -2.38 -4.94
C ALA A 154 -5.20 -2.94 -4.00
N ILE A 155 -5.16 -2.56 -2.71
CA ILE A 155 -6.19 -2.93 -1.72
C ILE A 155 -7.60 -2.49 -2.15
N ILE A 156 -7.73 -1.25 -2.65
CA ILE A 156 -9.02 -0.69 -3.07
C ILE A 156 -9.54 -1.38 -4.33
N MET A 157 -8.65 -1.68 -5.28
CA MET A 157 -9.02 -2.14 -6.61
C MET A 157 -9.23 -3.66 -6.69
N GLU A 158 -8.50 -4.44 -5.90
CA GLU A 158 -8.38 -5.89 -6.06
C GLU A 158 -9.07 -6.70 -4.96
N HIS A 159 -9.48 -6.06 -3.87
CA HIS A 159 -10.16 -6.73 -2.75
C HIS A 159 -11.56 -6.17 -2.49
N THR A 160 -12.39 -7.01 -1.87
CA THR A 160 -13.74 -6.64 -1.44
C THR A 160 -13.97 -6.82 0.05
N ASP A 161 -13.06 -7.51 0.73
CA ASP A 161 -13.18 -7.83 2.15
C ASP A 161 -13.26 -6.55 3.00
N SER A 162 -13.89 -6.69 4.17
CA SER A 162 -13.91 -5.64 5.18
C SER A 162 -12.51 -5.41 5.73
N TYR A 163 -12.09 -4.15 5.79
CA TYR A 163 -10.81 -3.79 6.41
C TYR A 163 -10.82 -3.93 7.93
N ILE A 164 -12.01 -3.93 8.55
CA ILE A 164 -12.17 -3.93 10.01
C ILE A 164 -11.55 -5.17 10.64
N SER A 165 -11.60 -6.32 9.96
CA SER A 165 -11.02 -7.57 10.47
C SER A 165 -9.52 -7.52 10.65
N PHE A 166 -8.84 -6.57 10.00
CA PHE A 166 -7.40 -6.38 10.10
C PHE A 166 -7.06 -5.15 10.95
N ALA A 167 -7.95 -4.16 11.00
CA ALA A 167 -7.69 -2.84 11.55
C ALA A 167 -7.09 -2.82 12.96
N GLN A 168 -7.53 -3.71 13.86
CA GLN A 168 -7.03 -3.71 15.24
C GLN A 168 -5.50 -3.91 15.28
N ASP A 169 -4.98 -4.93 14.61
CA ASP A 169 -3.55 -5.23 14.59
C ASP A 169 -2.74 -4.04 14.06
N GLN A 170 -3.24 -3.35 13.04
CA GLN A 170 -2.55 -2.20 12.45
C GLN A 170 -2.65 -0.92 13.29
N ILE A 171 -3.78 -0.73 13.99
CA ILE A 171 -3.96 0.36 14.95
C ILE A 171 -2.98 0.19 16.11
N ASP A 172 -2.76 -1.03 16.58
CA ASP A 172 -1.80 -1.34 17.64
C ASP A 172 -0.36 -0.98 17.24
N PHE A 173 -0.04 -0.97 15.93
CA PHE A 173 1.22 -0.46 15.39
C PHE A 173 1.28 1.06 15.19
N GLY A 174 0.20 1.80 15.47
CA GLY A 174 0.16 3.27 15.38
C GLY A 174 -0.44 3.82 14.08
N VAL A 175 -1.07 2.98 13.26
CA VAL A 175 -1.84 3.46 12.09
C VAL A 175 -3.17 4.07 12.58
N PRO A 176 -3.49 5.32 12.21
CA PRO A 176 -4.76 5.94 12.62
C PRO A 176 -5.97 5.22 12.00
N TRP A 177 -7.07 5.12 12.76
CA TRP A 177 -8.32 4.49 12.29
C TRP A 177 -8.87 5.18 11.04
N GLU A 178 -8.55 6.46 10.85
CA GLU A 178 -8.92 7.27 9.69
C GLU A 178 -8.44 6.66 8.36
N VAL A 179 -7.32 5.92 8.36
CA VAL A 179 -6.82 5.25 7.15
C VAL A 179 -7.84 4.24 6.62
N PHE A 180 -8.43 3.42 7.50
CA PHE A 180 -9.41 2.40 7.10
C PHE A 180 -10.74 3.02 6.66
N TYR A 181 -11.15 4.11 7.32
CA TYR A 181 -12.30 4.89 6.88
C TYR A 181 -12.07 5.44 5.46
N LEU A 182 -10.90 6.03 5.20
CA LEU A 182 -10.56 6.59 3.89
C LEU A 182 -10.40 5.52 2.81
N LEU A 183 -9.87 4.34 3.13
CA LEU A 183 -9.83 3.20 2.22
C LEU A 183 -11.26 2.82 1.78
N ASN A 184 -12.21 2.76 2.71
CA ASN A 184 -13.61 2.45 2.42
C ASN A 184 -14.27 3.56 1.59
N ALA A 185 -14.15 4.81 2.03
CA ALA A 185 -14.71 5.96 1.33
C ALA A 185 -14.18 6.07 -0.12
N LYS A 186 -12.88 5.83 -0.33
CA LYS A 186 -12.27 5.83 -1.66
C LYS A 186 -12.76 4.66 -2.52
N ARG A 187 -12.87 3.46 -1.95
CA ARG A 187 -13.42 2.28 -2.63
C ARG A 187 -14.87 2.53 -3.07
N ASP A 188 -15.70 3.11 -2.21
CA ASP A 188 -17.10 3.42 -2.54
C ASP A 188 -17.22 4.52 -3.59
N SER A 189 -16.37 5.55 -3.51
CA SER A 189 -16.29 6.59 -4.55
C SER A 189 -15.94 6.02 -5.91
N ILE A 190 -14.92 5.14 -5.98
CA ILE A 190 -14.51 4.47 -7.22
C ILE A 190 -15.63 3.57 -7.76
N ARG A 191 -16.30 2.80 -6.90
CA ARG A 191 -17.45 1.97 -7.29
C ARG A 191 -18.59 2.79 -7.88
N LYS A 192 -18.93 3.92 -7.23
CA LYS A 192 -19.94 4.84 -7.73
C LYS A 192 -19.56 5.43 -9.08
N GLN A 193 -18.29 5.81 -9.27
CA GLN A 193 -17.79 6.29 -10.56
C GLN A 193 -17.90 5.21 -11.63
N LEU A 194 -17.52 3.97 -11.32
CA LEU A 194 -17.69 2.83 -12.23
C LEU A 194 -19.17 2.62 -12.61
N ASP A 195 -20.09 2.67 -11.65
CA ASP A 195 -21.52 2.52 -11.93
C ASP A 195 -22.05 3.66 -12.81
N VAL A 196 -21.55 4.88 -12.64
CA VAL A 196 -21.85 6.02 -13.53
C VAL A 196 -21.30 5.78 -14.94
N ILE A 197 -20.06 5.31 -15.09
CA ILE A 197 -19.46 4.99 -16.39
C ILE A 197 -20.28 3.93 -17.13
N LEU A 198 -20.73 2.91 -16.41
CA LEU A 198 -21.52 1.81 -16.97
C LEU A 198 -22.99 2.16 -17.20
N SER A 199 -23.47 3.29 -16.68
CA SER A 199 -24.88 3.69 -16.78
C SER A 199 -25.30 4.03 -18.22
N VAL A 200 -26.61 3.92 -18.48
CA VAL A 200 -27.19 4.35 -19.76
C VAL A 200 -27.22 5.87 -19.80
N LYS A 201 -26.65 6.48 -20.85
CA LYS A 201 -26.74 7.92 -21.07
C LYS A 201 -28.06 8.25 -21.78
N ASP A 202 -28.99 8.82 -21.03
CA ASP A 202 -30.30 9.25 -21.52
C ASP A 202 -30.19 10.61 -22.20
N GLU A 203 -29.73 10.58 -23.44
CA GLU A 203 -29.90 11.67 -24.39
C GLU A 203 -31.18 11.38 -25.19
N TYR A 204 -32.14 12.29 -25.11
CA TYR A 204 -33.46 12.14 -25.71
C TYR A 204 -33.35 12.22 -27.24
N ASP A 205 -33.61 11.11 -27.93
CA ASP A 205 -33.75 11.06 -29.38
C ASP A 205 -35.22 10.82 -29.73
N ASP A 206 -35.91 11.82 -30.27
CA ASP A 206 -37.34 11.78 -30.64
C ASP A 206 -37.56 11.03 -31.98
N CYS A 207 -37.00 9.82 -32.09
CA CYS A 207 -37.19 8.96 -33.26
C CYS A 207 -38.33 7.96 -33.03
N SER A 208 -39.36 8.03 -33.88
CA SER A 208 -40.47 7.07 -33.94
C SER A 208 -40.04 5.61 -34.18
N CYS A 209 -38.79 5.39 -34.59
CA CYS A 209 -38.20 4.08 -34.86
C CYS A 209 -37.84 3.25 -33.60
N ASN A 210 -37.96 3.82 -32.40
CA ASN A 210 -37.62 3.18 -31.12
C ASN A 210 -36.16 2.67 -31.04
N TYR A 211 -35.25 3.23 -31.86
CA TYR A 211 -33.85 2.81 -31.89
C TYR A 211 -33.20 2.92 -30.50
N LYS A 212 -33.38 4.06 -29.82
CA LYS A 212 -32.79 4.31 -28.50
C LYS A 212 -33.25 3.27 -27.48
N ALA A 213 -34.56 2.99 -27.41
CA ALA A 213 -35.11 1.98 -26.51
C ALA A 213 -34.51 0.57 -26.77
N LYS A 214 -34.40 0.18 -28.05
CA LYS A 214 -33.79 -1.11 -28.42
C LYS A 214 -32.29 -1.16 -28.10
N SER A 215 -31.55 -0.08 -28.36
CA SER A 215 -30.12 0.03 -28.03
C SER A 215 -29.89 -0.03 -26.51
N THR A 216 -30.70 0.69 -25.73
CA THR A 216 -30.70 0.66 -24.27
C THR A 216 -30.94 -0.75 -23.75
N TYR A 217 -31.98 -1.43 -24.25
CA TYR A 217 -32.28 -2.80 -23.86
C TYR A 217 -31.14 -3.77 -24.21
N SER A 218 -30.57 -3.67 -25.41
CA SER A 218 -29.43 -4.49 -25.85
C SER A 218 -28.22 -4.32 -24.91
N TYR A 219 -27.90 -3.08 -24.53
CA TYR A 219 -26.80 -2.77 -23.62
C TYR A 219 -27.04 -3.30 -22.21
N LEU A 220 -28.23 -3.04 -21.64
CA LEU A 220 -28.59 -3.55 -20.32
C LEU A 220 -28.56 -5.08 -20.26
N ARG A 221 -28.91 -5.76 -21.36
CA ARG A 221 -28.80 -7.22 -21.47
C ARG A 221 -27.35 -7.69 -21.46
N GLN A 222 -26.43 -6.97 -22.10
CA GLN A 222 -24.99 -7.27 -22.05
C GLN A 222 -24.42 -7.06 -20.65
N LEU A 223 -24.72 -5.92 -20.02
CA LEU A 223 -24.32 -5.66 -18.63
C LEU A 223 -24.84 -6.75 -17.70
N ARG A 224 -26.10 -7.19 -17.88
CA ARG A 224 -26.67 -8.30 -17.09
C ARG A 224 -25.90 -9.60 -17.30
N LYS A 225 -25.57 -9.94 -18.54
CA LYS A 225 -24.84 -11.16 -18.88
C LYS A 225 -23.47 -11.21 -18.21
N GLU A 226 -22.78 -10.07 -18.14
CA GLU A 226 -21.46 -9.96 -17.49
C GLU A 226 -21.54 -9.73 -15.97
N GLY A 227 -22.74 -9.55 -15.40
CA GLY A 227 -22.94 -9.26 -13.98
C GLY A 227 -22.51 -7.84 -13.58
N LEU A 228 -22.61 -6.87 -14.50
CA LEU A 228 -22.17 -5.49 -14.32
C LEU A 228 -23.31 -4.51 -14.00
N LEU A 229 -24.55 -4.98 -14.00
CA LEU A 229 -25.67 -4.17 -13.52
C LEU A 229 -25.49 -3.82 -12.03
N PRO A 230 -26.03 -2.68 -11.56
CA PRO A 230 -26.02 -2.33 -10.15
C PRO A 230 -26.55 -3.50 -9.30
N SER A 231 -25.69 -4.00 -8.41
CA SER A 231 -26.00 -5.09 -7.49
C SER A 231 -26.39 -4.51 -6.13
N PRO A 232 -27.39 -5.09 -5.43
CA PRO A 232 -27.64 -4.74 -4.02
C PRO A 232 -26.47 -5.11 -3.11
N ASP A 233 -25.58 -6.01 -3.55
CA ASP A 233 -24.30 -6.32 -2.91
C ASP A 233 -23.15 -5.79 -3.79
N PRO A 234 -22.64 -4.57 -3.55
CA PRO A 234 -21.53 -4.01 -4.30
C PRO A 234 -20.17 -4.64 -3.95
N ASP A 235 -20.10 -5.44 -2.87
CA ASP A 235 -18.88 -6.10 -2.37
C ASP A 235 -18.68 -7.51 -2.96
N HIS A 236 -19.59 -7.99 -3.81
CA HIS A 236 -19.47 -9.32 -4.41
C HIS A 236 -18.25 -9.50 -5.34
N GLU A 237 -17.70 -8.41 -5.90
CA GLU A 237 -16.61 -8.49 -6.87
C GLU A 237 -15.65 -7.29 -6.83
N PRO A 238 -14.32 -7.51 -6.93
CA PRO A 238 -13.34 -6.42 -6.96
C PRO A 238 -13.55 -5.44 -8.13
N VAL A 239 -13.24 -4.17 -7.89
CA VAL A 239 -13.36 -3.10 -8.89
C VAL A 239 -12.60 -3.45 -10.17
N LEU A 240 -11.34 -3.87 -10.04
CA LEU A 240 -10.49 -4.19 -11.19
C LEU A 240 -11.08 -5.33 -12.03
N LYS A 241 -11.73 -6.31 -11.40
CA LYS A 241 -12.36 -7.43 -12.11
C LYS A 241 -13.62 -6.96 -12.86
N ARG A 242 -14.43 -6.09 -12.26
CA ARG A 242 -15.58 -5.45 -12.94
C ARG A 242 -15.12 -4.61 -14.13
N ILE A 243 -14.05 -3.84 -13.99
CA ILE A 243 -13.46 -3.06 -15.09
C ILE A 243 -13.02 -3.98 -16.23
N LYS A 244 -12.26 -5.06 -15.93
CA LYS A 244 -11.81 -6.02 -16.96
C LYS A 244 -12.98 -6.66 -17.73
N LYS A 245 -14.08 -6.99 -17.05
CA LYS A 245 -15.30 -7.49 -17.72
C LYS A 245 -15.90 -6.44 -18.66
N ALA A 246 -16.00 -5.19 -18.21
CA ALA A 246 -16.50 -4.09 -19.04
C ALA A 246 -15.60 -3.82 -20.27
N GLU A 247 -14.28 -3.87 -20.09
CA GLU A 247 -13.29 -3.76 -21.18
C GLU A 247 -13.47 -4.90 -22.19
N GLN A 248 -13.79 -6.11 -21.74
CA GLN A 248 -13.98 -7.30 -22.60
C GLN A 248 -15.34 -7.37 -23.30
N MET A 249 -16.30 -6.51 -22.93
CA MET A 249 -17.60 -6.48 -23.62
C MET A 249 -17.41 -6.19 -25.12
N GLY A 250 -18.15 -6.90 -25.98
CA GLY A 250 -18.14 -6.65 -27.42
C GLY A 250 -18.76 -5.30 -27.79
N PRO A 251 -18.70 -4.90 -29.08
CA PRO A 251 -19.55 -3.83 -29.58
C PRO A 251 -21.03 -4.19 -29.36
N GLN A 252 -21.90 -3.17 -29.25
CA GLN A 252 -23.34 -3.43 -29.15
C GLN A 252 -23.80 -4.23 -30.37
N SER A 253 -24.60 -5.28 -30.13
CA SER A 253 -25.23 -6.02 -31.22
C SER A 253 -26.07 -5.06 -32.07
N ASP A 254 -26.02 -5.25 -33.39
CA ASP A 254 -26.79 -4.44 -34.33
C ASP A 254 -28.27 -4.43 -33.95
N VAL A 255 -28.82 -3.22 -33.80
CA VAL A 255 -30.23 -3.05 -33.49
C VAL A 255 -31.04 -3.28 -34.77
N GLU A 256 -31.76 -4.40 -34.82
CA GLU A 256 -32.63 -4.77 -35.95
C GLU A 256 -33.59 -3.62 -36.34
N GLY A 257 -33.58 -3.29 -37.64
CA GLY A 257 -34.41 -2.23 -38.23
C GLY A 257 -33.88 -0.81 -38.07
N SER A 258 -32.64 -0.62 -37.59
CA SER A 258 -32.02 0.72 -37.48
C SER A 258 -31.77 1.38 -38.84
N VAL A 259 -31.35 0.59 -39.84
CA VAL A 259 -30.96 1.08 -41.18
C VAL A 259 -32.18 1.44 -42.06
N SER A 260 -33.36 0.95 -41.72
CA SER A 260 -34.63 1.27 -42.41
C SER A 260 -35.28 2.56 -41.94
N CYS A 261 -34.71 3.24 -40.94
CA CYS A 261 -35.20 4.54 -40.47
C CYS A 261 -34.63 5.68 -41.32
N GLU A 262 -35.48 6.61 -41.75
CA GLU A 262 -35.06 7.81 -42.51
C GLU A 262 -34.01 8.66 -41.74
N ASN A 263 -34.07 8.64 -40.42
CA ASN A 263 -33.17 9.39 -39.53
C ASN A 263 -31.99 8.57 -39.00
N TYR A 264 -31.68 7.40 -39.59
CA TYR A 264 -30.67 6.47 -39.04
C TYR A 264 -29.30 7.08 -38.79
N ARG A 265 -28.91 8.12 -39.54
CA ARG A 265 -27.62 8.82 -39.39
C ARG A 265 -27.49 9.61 -38.08
N TRP A 266 -28.63 9.97 -37.49
CA TRP A 266 -28.71 10.71 -36.23
C TRP A 266 -28.78 9.80 -35.02
N HIS A 267 -29.01 8.49 -35.23
CA HIS A 267 -29.03 7.53 -34.14
C HIS A 267 -27.71 7.55 -33.36
N ARG A 268 -27.83 7.69 -32.04
CA ARG A 268 -26.72 7.49 -31.12
C ARG A 268 -27.03 6.30 -30.21
N PRO A 269 -26.10 5.33 -30.09
CA PRO A 269 -26.32 4.20 -29.19
C PRO A 269 -26.52 4.69 -27.76
N ALA A 270 -27.16 3.87 -26.93
CA ALA A 270 -27.37 4.12 -25.51
C ALA A 270 -26.05 4.28 -24.71
N HIS A 271 -24.94 3.90 -25.34
CA HIS A 271 -23.62 3.91 -24.76
C HIS A 271 -22.55 3.98 -25.86
N SER A 272 -21.48 4.75 -25.64
CA SER A 272 -20.30 4.78 -26.50
C SER A 272 -19.18 3.96 -25.89
N ARG A 273 -18.79 2.88 -26.55
CA ARG A 273 -17.68 2.01 -26.11
C ARG A 273 -16.35 2.76 -26.03
N GLU A 274 -16.09 3.65 -26.97
CA GLU A 274 -14.87 4.45 -26.98
C GLU A 274 -14.80 5.36 -25.75
N ILE A 275 -15.90 6.06 -25.43
CA ILE A 275 -15.99 6.92 -24.26
C ILE A 275 -15.85 6.10 -22.98
N MET A 276 -16.55 4.96 -22.86
CA MET A 276 -16.40 4.10 -21.68
C MET A 276 -14.98 3.56 -21.52
N LEU A 277 -14.33 3.09 -22.57
CA LEU A 277 -12.94 2.62 -22.45
C LEU A 277 -12.00 3.73 -22.00
N LYS A 278 -12.21 4.95 -22.49
CA LYS A 278 -11.49 6.13 -22.02
C LYS A 278 -11.76 6.42 -20.54
N ASP A 279 -13.03 6.50 -20.14
CA ASP A 279 -13.42 6.79 -18.75
C ASP A 279 -12.96 5.68 -17.78
N LEU A 280 -12.97 4.41 -18.21
CA LEU A 280 -12.42 3.28 -17.44
C LEU A 280 -10.91 3.38 -17.27
N GLN A 281 -10.19 3.84 -18.29
CA GLN A 281 -8.75 4.06 -18.20
C GLN A 281 -8.44 5.22 -17.24
N GLU A 282 -9.17 6.33 -17.32
CA GLU A 282 -9.04 7.45 -16.37
C GLU A 282 -9.31 6.99 -14.92
N LEU A 283 -10.29 6.11 -14.71
CA LEU A 283 -10.57 5.52 -13.40
C LEU A 283 -9.40 4.64 -12.91
N LYS A 284 -8.79 3.85 -13.80
CA LYS A 284 -7.60 3.03 -13.49
C LYS A 284 -6.38 3.89 -13.19
N ASP A 285 -6.23 5.04 -13.83
CA ASP A 285 -5.10 5.95 -13.60
C ASP A 285 -5.21 6.71 -12.26
N SER A 286 -6.29 6.48 -11.49
CA SER A 286 -6.41 7.00 -10.14
C SER A 286 -5.34 6.46 -9.19
N LYS A 287 -5.01 7.24 -8.16
CA LYS A 287 -4.04 6.86 -7.12
C LYS A 287 -4.76 6.37 -5.85
N GLY A 288 -4.01 5.63 -5.03
CA GLY A 288 -4.45 5.23 -3.70
C GLY A 288 -4.47 6.40 -2.72
N LEU A 289 -4.42 6.10 -1.43
CA LEU A 289 -4.38 7.13 -0.40
C LEU A 289 -3.05 7.89 -0.42
N CYS A 290 -3.11 9.17 -0.06
CA CYS A 290 -1.93 10.03 0.05
C CYS A 290 -1.51 10.17 1.51
N LEU A 291 -0.27 9.81 1.81
CA LEU A 291 0.30 9.91 3.15
C LEU A 291 0.38 11.35 3.67
N TYR A 292 0.69 12.33 2.80
CA TYR A 292 0.75 13.74 3.20
C TYR A 292 -0.62 14.34 3.48
N CYS A 293 -1.66 13.91 2.76
CA CYS A 293 -3.03 14.31 3.06
C CYS A 293 -3.49 13.77 4.42
N LEU A 294 -3.03 12.58 4.83
CA LEU A 294 -3.29 12.04 6.17
C LEU A 294 -2.60 12.85 7.27
N ALA A 295 -1.42 13.40 7.00
CA ALA A 295 -0.64 14.19 7.96
C ALA A 295 -1.07 15.67 8.05
N ALA A 296 -1.95 16.14 7.17
CA ALA A 296 -2.32 17.55 7.11
C ALA A 296 -3.20 17.98 8.30
N PRO A 297 -2.92 19.13 8.95
CA PRO A 297 -3.64 19.59 10.14
C PRO A 297 -5.11 20.01 9.90
N SER A 298 -5.51 20.21 8.65
CA SER A 298 -6.88 20.59 8.27
C SER A 298 -7.78 19.37 8.11
N ARG A 299 -8.35 18.91 9.23
CA ARG A 299 -9.27 17.75 9.33
C ARG A 299 -10.66 17.99 8.74
N VAL A 300 -10.76 18.64 7.59
CA VAL A 300 -11.98 18.57 6.78
C VAL A 300 -11.77 17.39 5.85
N TYR A 301 -12.24 16.20 6.27
CA TYR A 301 -12.23 14.95 5.51
C TYR A 301 -13.19 15.02 4.30
N GLY A 302 -13.14 16.12 3.55
CA GLY A 302 -13.84 16.27 2.29
C GLY A 302 -13.00 15.70 1.16
N GLU A 303 -13.68 15.39 0.05
CA GLU A 303 -13.15 14.93 -1.25
C GLU A 303 -12.21 15.95 -1.93
N SER A 304 -11.44 16.73 -1.16
CA SER A 304 -10.42 17.63 -1.69
C SER A 304 -9.37 16.81 -2.46
N GLN A 305 -9.14 17.20 -3.72
CA GLN A 305 -8.11 16.60 -4.55
C GLN A 305 -6.75 16.75 -3.86
N CYS A 306 -5.95 15.68 -3.89
CA CYS A 306 -4.58 15.72 -3.39
C CYS A 306 -3.81 16.83 -4.09
N SER A 307 -3.21 17.75 -3.33
CA SER A 307 -2.41 18.86 -3.83
C SER A 307 -0.92 18.55 -3.94
N PHE A 308 -0.50 17.32 -3.61
CA PHE A 308 0.89 16.89 -3.66
C PHE A 308 1.18 16.18 -4.98
N GLU A 309 2.28 16.56 -5.64
CA GLU A 309 2.87 15.76 -6.71
C GLU A 309 3.47 14.48 -6.12
N HIS A 310 3.11 13.34 -6.69
CA HIS A 310 3.58 12.00 -6.33
C HIS A 310 4.11 11.30 -7.57
#